data_AF-A0A2W5A064-F1
#
_entry.id   AF-A0A2W5A064-F1
#
_cell.length_a   1.000
_cell.length_b   1.000
_cell.length_c   1.000
_cell.angle_alpha   90.00
_cell.angle_beta   90.00
_cell.angle_gamma   90.00
#
_symmetry.space_group_name_H-M   'P 1'
#
loop_
_entity.id
_entity.type
_entity.pdbx_description
1 polymer ?
#
loop_
_entity_poly.entity_id
_entity_poly.type
_entity_poly.pdbx_seq_one_letter_code
_entity_poly.pdbx_strand_id
1 'polypeptide(L)'
;LDQAVEVSDAFLDHGEIVSQRGREKGDIERYYAKPGDDSHGLPIIVLVDAGSASAAEIVAGALQDQHRALVMGERSFGKGSVQTLLPLTQNTALRLTTARYYTPSGRSVQEGGIEPDIKVPQLSDPDYKTRPRFREDDLRRHLINEAKVDNSVLEDDTKTDPRFTATAEDLKKAKIDDFQLDYALKTVRRIGALPPAQTRTASAGKR
;
A
#
# COMPACT_ATOMS: atom_id res chain seq x y z
N LEU A 1 1.85 -9.77 11.61
CA LEU A 1 2.97 -9.63 10.66
C LEU A 1 3.01 -10.82 9.75
N ASP A 2 3.16 -12.02 10.30
CA ASP A 2 3.36 -13.26 9.55
C ASP A 2 2.33 -13.43 8.43
N GLN A 3 1.06 -13.15 8.71
CA GLN A 3 0.00 -13.16 7.71
C GLN A 3 0.20 -12.16 6.56
N ALA A 4 0.73 -10.96 6.83
CA ALA A 4 1.06 -10.01 5.77
C ALA A 4 2.26 -10.48 4.94
N VAL A 5 3.22 -11.15 5.58
CA VAL A 5 4.37 -11.76 4.88
C VAL A 5 3.88 -12.89 3.99
N GLU A 6 3.08 -13.84 4.51
CA GLU A 6 2.51 -14.95 3.75
C GLU A 6 1.66 -14.49 2.57
N VAL A 7 0.80 -13.48 2.76
CA VAL A 7 -0.02 -12.92 1.67
C VAL A 7 0.86 -12.26 0.61
N SER A 8 1.92 -11.55 1.00
CA SER A 8 2.83 -10.92 0.02
C SER A 8 3.68 -11.97 -0.71
N ASP A 9 4.13 -12.99 0.00
CA ASP A 9 4.93 -14.12 -0.50
C ASP A 9 4.18 -14.88 -1.60
N ALA A 10 2.86 -15.02 -1.47
CA ALA A 10 2.01 -15.68 -2.48
C ALA A 10 2.08 -15.04 -3.88
N PHE A 11 2.51 -13.78 -3.99
CA PHE A 11 2.54 -13.05 -5.27
C PHE A 11 3.93 -12.59 -5.70
N LEU A 12 4.97 -12.84 -4.89
CA LEU A 12 6.32 -12.33 -5.10
C LEU A 12 7.31 -13.48 -5.26
N ASP A 13 8.00 -13.54 -6.41
CA ASP A 13 9.01 -14.59 -6.64
C ASP A 13 10.30 -14.39 -5.83
N HIS A 14 10.60 -13.16 -5.42
CA HIS A 14 11.83 -12.80 -4.71
C HIS A 14 11.74 -11.40 -4.11
N GLY A 15 12.78 -11.02 -3.36
CA GLY A 15 12.95 -9.68 -2.81
C GLY A 15 12.51 -9.56 -1.36
N GLU A 16 12.83 -8.43 -0.75
CA GLU A 16 12.35 -8.11 0.60
C GLU A 16 10.85 -7.79 0.54
N ILE A 17 10.09 -8.27 1.52
CA ILE A 17 8.68 -7.94 1.73
C ILE A 17 8.59 -6.78 2.72
N VAL A 18 9.26 -6.91 3.86
CA VAL A 18 9.25 -5.92 4.94
C VAL A 18 10.47 -6.10 5.82
N SER A 19 10.94 -5.01 6.41
CA SER A 19 11.87 -5.07 7.54
C SER A 19 11.29 -4.44 8.80
N GLN A 20 11.54 -5.07 9.94
CA GLN A 20 11.39 -4.46 11.25
C GLN A 20 12.73 -3.86 11.67
N ARG A 21 12.71 -2.62 12.13
CA ARG A 21 13.90 -1.96 12.67
C ARG A 21 13.58 -1.41 14.05
N GLY A 22 14.28 -1.94 15.03
CA GLY A 22 14.22 -1.50 16.43
C GLY A 22 15.07 -0.27 16.69
N ARG A 23 15.34 -0.02 17.96
CA ARG A 23 16.08 1.17 18.42
C ARG A 23 17.57 1.11 18.09
N GLU A 24 18.16 -0.07 18.22
CA GLU A 24 19.59 -0.27 17.99
C GLU A 24 19.86 -0.52 16.51
N LYS A 25 20.97 -0.02 15.97
CA LYS A 25 21.29 -0.14 14.53
C LYS A 25 21.37 -1.59 14.02
N GLY A 26 21.67 -2.54 14.90
CA GLY A 26 21.74 -3.96 14.58
C GLY A 26 20.42 -4.70 14.77
N ASP A 27 19.40 -4.06 15.34
CA ASP A 27 18.08 -4.65 15.58
C ASP A 27 17.23 -4.53 14.31
N ILE A 28 17.64 -5.26 13.28
CA ILE A 28 16.97 -5.29 11.98
C ILE A 28 16.61 -6.73 11.65
N GLU A 29 15.32 -6.99 11.58
CA GLU A 29 14.77 -8.24 11.09
C GLU A 29 14.19 -8.03 9.70
N ARG A 30 14.55 -8.88 8.74
CA ARG A 30 14.12 -8.77 7.34
C ARG A 30 13.36 -10.01 6.93
N TYR A 31 12.26 -9.80 6.24
CA TYR A 31 11.39 -10.85 5.73
C TYR A 31 11.45 -10.82 4.21
N TYR A 32 11.74 -11.97 3.61
CA TYR A 32 11.96 -12.11 2.17
C TYR A 32 10.93 -13.05 1.57
N ALA A 33 10.57 -12.76 0.31
CA ALA A 33 9.75 -13.64 -0.49
C ALA A 33 10.55 -14.88 -0.95
N LYS A 34 9.84 -15.97 -1.18
CA LYS A 34 10.31 -17.24 -1.70
C LYS A 34 9.82 -17.39 -3.14
N PRO A 35 10.53 -18.16 -3.99
CA PRO A 35 10.10 -18.39 -5.36
C PRO A 35 8.66 -18.93 -5.45
N GLY A 36 7.83 -18.28 -6.28
CA GLY A 36 6.41 -18.57 -6.41
C GLY A 36 5.58 -17.32 -6.73
N ASP A 37 4.61 -17.48 -7.62
CA ASP A 37 3.54 -16.50 -7.84
C ASP A 37 2.24 -17.25 -8.14
N ASP A 38 1.34 -17.27 -7.17
CA ASP A 38 0.04 -17.93 -7.23
C ASP A 38 -0.87 -17.32 -8.30
N SER A 39 -0.60 -16.08 -8.70
CA SER A 39 -1.33 -15.44 -9.80
C SER A 39 -0.70 -15.70 -11.17
N HIS A 40 0.41 -16.43 -11.25
CA HIS A 40 1.07 -16.83 -12.49
C HIS A 40 1.33 -15.66 -13.46
N GLY A 41 1.80 -14.53 -12.93
CA GLY A 41 2.10 -13.33 -13.72
C GLY A 41 0.87 -12.53 -14.15
N LEU A 42 -0.34 -12.88 -13.69
CA LEU A 42 -1.53 -12.07 -13.96
C LEU A 42 -1.40 -10.68 -13.30
N PRO A 43 -1.98 -9.64 -13.92
CA PRO A 43 -1.94 -8.28 -13.36
C PRO A 43 -2.71 -8.21 -12.04
N ILE A 44 -2.09 -7.58 -11.04
CA ILE A 44 -2.66 -7.39 -9.70
C ILE A 44 -2.89 -5.89 -9.48
N ILE A 45 -4.05 -5.56 -8.91
CA ILE A 45 -4.33 -4.23 -8.36
C ILE A 45 -4.70 -4.41 -6.89
N VAL A 46 -4.09 -3.60 -6.02
CA VAL A 46 -4.40 -3.54 -4.60
C VAL A 46 -5.19 -2.27 -4.33
N LEU A 47 -6.41 -2.41 -3.80
CA LEU A 47 -7.23 -1.28 -3.38
C LEU A 47 -6.93 -0.94 -1.93
N VAL A 48 -6.68 0.34 -1.66
CA VAL A 48 -6.41 0.88 -0.32
C VAL A 48 -7.21 2.15 -0.07
N ASP A 49 -7.50 2.40 1.19
CA ASP A 49 -8.21 3.57 1.67
C ASP A 49 -7.61 4.09 2.99
N ALA A 50 -8.18 5.18 3.52
CA ALA A 50 -7.73 5.75 4.79
C ALA A 50 -7.89 4.82 6.01
N GLY A 51 -8.70 3.75 5.90
CA GLY A 51 -8.86 2.73 6.94
C GLY A 51 -7.82 1.61 6.87
N SER A 52 -7.11 1.50 5.75
CA SER A 52 -6.08 0.50 5.52
C SER A 52 -4.87 0.78 6.41
N ALA A 53 -4.55 -0.13 7.34
CA ALA A 53 -3.53 0.10 8.36
C ALA A 53 -2.69 -1.16 8.66
N SER A 54 -1.46 -0.97 9.12
CA SER A 54 -0.59 -2.02 9.64
C SER A 54 -0.34 -3.15 8.63
N ALA A 55 -0.85 -4.36 8.86
CA ALA A 55 -0.64 -5.51 7.97
C ALA A 55 -1.06 -5.23 6.51
N ALA A 56 -2.16 -4.50 6.30
CA ALA A 56 -2.61 -4.12 4.96
C ALA A 56 -1.60 -3.21 4.24
N GLU A 57 -0.96 -2.32 4.99
CA GLU A 57 0.07 -1.41 4.46
C GLU A 57 1.36 -2.15 4.12
N ILE A 58 1.69 -3.21 4.86
CA ILE A 58 2.81 -4.09 4.53
C ILE A 58 2.56 -4.77 3.18
N VAL A 59 1.37 -5.36 2.97
CA VAL A 59 1.03 -6.03 1.71
C VAL A 59 1.05 -5.04 0.55
N ALA A 60 0.37 -3.90 0.70
CA ALA A 60 0.34 -2.88 -0.34
C ALA A 60 1.75 -2.34 -0.67
N GLY A 61 2.53 -1.99 0.35
CA GLY A 61 3.88 -1.47 0.17
C GLY A 61 4.85 -2.49 -0.42
N ALA A 62 4.78 -3.76 -0.01
CA ALA A 62 5.62 -4.83 -0.55
C ALA A 62 5.35 -5.06 -2.04
N LEU A 63 4.07 -5.20 -2.42
CA LEU A 63 3.70 -5.43 -3.81
C LEU A 63 3.95 -4.20 -4.71
N GLN A 64 3.80 -2.99 -4.16
CA GLN A 64 4.08 -1.74 -4.87
C GLN A 64 5.58 -1.54 -5.13
N ASP A 65 6.41 -1.63 -4.08
CA ASP A 65 7.85 -1.37 -4.18
C ASP A 65 8.57 -2.46 -4.99
N GLN A 66 8.05 -3.69 -5.01
CA GLN A 66 8.54 -4.76 -5.89
C GLN A 66 7.96 -4.66 -7.32
N HIS A 67 7.16 -3.64 -7.61
CA HIS A 67 6.50 -3.43 -8.90
C HIS A 67 5.64 -4.61 -9.36
N ARG A 68 5.11 -5.38 -8.41
CA ARG A 68 4.27 -6.55 -8.68
C ARG A 68 2.80 -6.17 -8.86
N ALA A 69 2.32 -5.16 -8.13
CA ALA A 69 0.95 -4.69 -8.22
C ALA A 69 0.90 -3.16 -8.34
N LEU A 70 -0.18 -2.66 -8.94
CA LEU A 70 -0.54 -1.25 -8.84
C LEU A 70 -1.42 -1.03 -7.61
N VAL A 71 -1.08 -0.04 -6.79
CA VAL A 71 -1.89 0.40 -5.65
C VAL A 71 -2.85 1.51 -6.10
N MET A 72 -4.13 1.36 -5.78
CA MET A 72 -5.19 2.31 -6.16
C MET A 72 -6.06 2.70 -4.97
N GLY A 73 -6.63 3.90 -5.03
CA GLY A 73 -7.62 4.37 -4.05
C GLY A 73 -7.14 5.63 -3.35
N GLU A 74 -7.04 5.59 -2.02
CA GLU A 74 -6.62 6.73 -1.19
C GLU A 74 -5.42 6.36 -0.31
N ARG A 75 -4.66 7.38 0.12
CA ARG A 75 -3.55 7.19 1.07
C ARG A 75 -4.02 6.43 2.30
N SER A 76 -3.25 5.43 2.71
CA SER A 76 -3.54 4.58 3.86
C SER A 76 -3.32 5.30 5.20
N PHE A 77 -3.63 4.62 6.31
CA PHE A 77 -3.66 5.22 7.65
C PHE A 77 -2.30 5.72 8.16
N GLY A 78 -1.20 5.00 7.90
CA GLY A 78 0.15 5.34 8.36
C GLY A 78 0.61 4.63 9.63
N LYS A 79 0.11 3.43 9.94
CA LYS A 79 0.51 2.69 11.15
C LYS A 79 1.69 1.76 10.86
N GLY A 80 2.88 2.32 10.96
CA GLY A 80 4.16 1.62 10.78
C GLY A 80 4.80 1.08 12.06
N SER A 81 4.12 1.05 13.21
CA SER A 81 4.72 0.60 14.48
C SER A 81 4.51 -0.89 14.77
N VAL A 82 5.55 -1.52 15.32
CA VAL A 82 5.53 -2.90 15.86
C VAL A 82 5.25 -2.84 17.35
N GLN A 83 4.26 -3.60 17.81
CA GLN A 83 3.93 -3.71 19.23
C GLN A 83 4.20 -5.13 19.72
N THR A 84 5.07 -5.26 20.73
CA THR A 84 5.37 -6.53 21.40
C THR A 84 4.58 -6.61 22.71
N LEU A 85 4.04 -7.79 23.01
CA LEU A 85 3.46 -8.12 24.32
C LEU A 85 4.56 -8.69 25.21
N LEU A 86 4.88 -7.97 26.29
CA LEU A 86 5.84 -8.39 27.31
C LEU A 86 5.06 -8.92 28.52
N PRO A 87 5.05 -10.24 28.77
CA PRO A 87 4.35 -10.79 29.94
C PRO A 87 4.93 -10.24 31.24
N LEU A 88 4.07 -9.81 32.16
CA LEU A 88 4.46 -9.36 33.50
C LEU A 88 4.09 -10.41 34.56
N THR A 89 2.95 -11.08 34.36
CA THR A 89 2.49 -12.22 35.15
C THR A 89 1.80 -13.23 34.22
N GLN A 90 1.26 -14.32 34.78
CA GLN A 90 0.46 -15.30 34.02
C GLN A 90 -0.75 -14.66 33.30
N ASN A 91 -1.32 -13.59 33.85
CA ASN A 91 -2.57 -12.99 33.37
C ASN A 91 -2.42 -11.52 32.94
N THR A 92 -1.20 -10.97 32.94
CA THR A 92 -0.96 -9.57 32.58
C THR A 92 0.23 -9.44 31.65
N ALA A 93 0.11 -8.55 30.68
CA ALA A 93 1.19 -8.22 29.75
C ALA A 93 1.19 -6.71 29.46
N LEU A 94 2.38 -6.18 29.22
CA LEU A 94 2.59 -4.83 28.72
C LEU A 94 2.67 -4.87 27.20
N ARG A 95 1.82 -4.12 26.51
CA ARG A 95 1.95 -3.90 25.06
C ARG A 95 2.82 -2.67 24.81
N LEU A 96 4.01 -2.87 24.27
CA LEU A 96 4.99 -1.80 24.06
C LEU A 96 5.38 -1.72 22.58
N THR A 97 5.50 -0.50 22.07
CA THR A 97 6.08 -0.28 20.74
C THR A 97 7.59 -0.48 20.81
N THR A 98 8.10 -1.44 20.05
CA THR A 98 9.50 -1.89 20.11
C THR A 98 10.27 -1.60 18.83
N ALA A 99 9.58 -1.56 17.69
CA ALA A 99 10.18 -1.36 16.38
C ALA A 99 9.23 -0.62 15.43
N ARG A 100 9.73 -0.32 14.22
CA ARG A 100 8.95 0.18 13.09
C ARG A 100 9.12 -0.73 11.88
N TYR A 101 8.08 -0.79 11.04
CA TYR A 101 8.11 -1.46 9.75
C TYR A 101 8.63 -0.52 8.65
N TYR A 102 9.40 -1.10 7.75
CA TYR A 102 9.96 -0.46 6.58
C TYR A 102 9.60 -1.29 5.35
N THR A 103 9.16 -0.60 4.31
CA THR A 103 8.91 -1.18 2.98
C THR A 103 10.23 -1.59 2.30
N PRO A 104 10.17 -2.38 1.22
CA PRO A 104 11.37 -2.82 0.49
C PRO A 104 12.25 -1.67 -0.04
N SER A 105 11.64 -0.53 -0.41
CA SER A 105 12.37 0.68 -0.80
C SER A 105 13.10 1.37 0.37
N GLY A 106 12.92 0.88 1.60
CA GLY A 106 13.49 1.45 2.82
C GLY A 106 12.69 2.63 3.38
N ARG A 107 11.49 2.90 2.86
CA ARG A 107 10.58 3.92 3.41
C ARG A 107 9.86 3.41 4.66
N SER A 108 9.75 4.26 5.68
CA SER A 108 8.92 3.99 6.86
C SER A 108 7.47 4.36 6.54
N VAL A 109 6.55 3.44 6.84
CA VAL A 109 5.08 3.65 6.68
C VAL A 109 4.53 4.53 7.80
N GLN A 110 5.24 4.64 8.92
CA GLN A 110 4.80 5.38 10.10
C GLN A 110 4.54 6.85 9.75
N GLU A 111 3.37 7.38 10.15
CA GLU A 111 2.81 8.70 9.80
C GLU A 111 2.53 8.89 8.30
N GLY A 112 3.36 8.37 7.40
CA GLY A 112 3.27 8.59 5.96
C GLY A 112 2.26 7.71 5.22
N GLY A 113 1.97 6.50 5.72
CA GLY A 113 1.14 5.52 5.00
C GLY A 113 1.77 5.06 3.69
N ILE A 114 0.95 4.36 2.90
CA ILE A 114 1.19 3.95 1.52
C ILE A 114 0.42 4.90 0.62
N GLU A 115 1.15 5.57 -0.26
CA GLU A 115 0.56 6.42 -1.28
C GLU A 115 0.19 5.57 -2.49
N PRO A 116 -1.07 5.62 -2.98
CA PRO A 116 -1.46 4.85 -4.14
C PRO A 116 -0.78 5.36 -5.41
N ASP A 117 -0.41 4.46 -6.32
CA ASP A 117 0.10 4.81 -7.66
C ASP A 117 -0.94 5.60 -8.46
N ILE A 118 -2.22 5.24 -8.28
CA ILE A 118 -3.35 5.95 -8.88
C ILE A 118 -4.36 6.30 -7.78
N LYS A 119 -4.43 7.58 -7.44
CA LYS A 119 -5.47 8.12 -6.58
C LYS A 119 -6.81 8.00 -7.30
N VAL A 120 -7.76 7.29 -6.69
CA VAL A 120 -9.12 7.15 -7.22
C VAL A 120 -10.08 7.61 -6.13
N PRO A 121 -10.81 8.73 -6.32
CA PRO A 121 -11.78 9.19 -5.32
C PRO A 121 -12.98 8.25 -5.24
N GLN A 122 -13.59 8.12 -4.06
CA GLN A 122 -14.79 7.28 -3.89
C GLN A 122 -16.06 8.01 -4.38
N LEU A 123 -16.19 8.19 -5.70
CA LEU A 123 -17.27 8.95 -6.34
C LEU A 123 -18.67 8.34 -6.15
N SER A 124 -18.76 7.04 -5.86
CA SER A 124 -20.06 6.39 -5.60
C SER A 124 -20.64 6.77 -4.24
N ASP A 125 -19.83 7.34 -3.35
CA ASP A 125 -20.22 7.84 -2.05
C ASP A 125 -20.40 9.37 -2.10
N PRO A 126 -21.63 9.90 -2.03
CA PRO A 126 -21.87 11.34 -2.14
C PRO A 126 -21.14 12.18 -1.08
N ASP A 127 -20.90 11.60 0.09
CA ASP A 127 -20.37 12.29 1.27
C ASP A 127 -18.86 12.02 1.47
N TYR A 128 -18.19 11.39 0.51
CA TYR A 128 -16.78 11.00 0.66
C TYR A 128 -15.84 12.19 0.96
N LYS A 129 -16.17 13.39 0.46
CA LYS A 129 -15.39 14.61 0.70
C LYS A 129 -15.54 15.14 2.12
N THR A 130 -16.71 14.97 2.73
CA THR A 130 -17.05 15.51 4.05
C THR A 130 -16.81 14.50 5.16
N ARG A 131 -16.61 13.22 4.83
CA ARG A 131 -16.30 12.17 5.81
C ARG A 131 -14.97 12.45 6.51
N PRO A 132 -14.93 12.39 7.85
CA PRO A 132 -13.68 12.50 8.57
C PRO A 132 -12.77 11.32 8.21
N ARG A 133 -11.56 11.64 7.75
CA ARG A 133 -10.48 10.69 7.55
C ARG A 133 -9.50 10.91 8.68
N PHE A 134 -9.22 9.85 9.44
CA PHE A 134 -8.22 9.89 10.50
C PHE A 134 -6.99 9.16 10.01
N ARG A 135 -5.84 9.78 10.17
CA ARG A 135 -4.53 9.18 9.90
C ARG A 135 -3.73 9.08 11.18
N GLU A 136 -2.60 8.39 11.11
CA GLU A 136 -1.72 8.23 12.26
C GLU A 136 -1.19 9.57 12.74
N ASP A 137 -0.80 10.47 11.84
CA ASP A 137 -0.31 11.83 12.13
C ASP A 137 -1.38 12.76 12.73
N ASP A 138 -2.66 12.48 12.52
CA ASP A 138 -3.78 13.20 13.15
C ASP A 138 -3.98 12.84 14.64
N LEU A 139 -3.44 11.70 15.08
CA LEU A 139 -3.66 11.23 16.44
C LEU A 139 -2.84 12.03 17.47
N ARG A 140 -3.44 12.27 18.65
CA ARG A 140 -2.71 12.85 19.78
C ARG A 140 -1.61 11.90 20.22
N ARG A 141 -0.38 12.40 20.34
CA ARG A 141 0.81 11.62 20.74
C ARG A 141 1.10 10.45 19.81
N HIS A 142 0.83 10.64 18.52
CA HIS A 142 1.28 9.72 17.47
C HIS A 142 2.81 9.55 17.51
N LEU A 143 3.30 8.48 16.90
CA LEU A 143 4.72 8.18 16.92
C LEU A 143 5.43 8.84 15.74
N ILE A 144 6.25 9.83 16.06
CA ILE A 144 7.01 10.60 15.06
C ILE A 144 8.02 9.71 14.32
N ASN A 145 8.03 9.84 13.00
CA ASN A 145 8.96 9.17 12.11
C ASN A 145 10.37 9.80 12.20
N GLU A 146 11.41 8.97 12.12
CA GLU A 146 12.80 9.44 12.32
C GLU A 146 13.32 10.23 11.13
N ALA A 147 12.85 9.91 9.93
CA ALA A 147 13.00 10.75 8.75
C ALA A 147 11.75 11.64 8.66
N LYS A 148 11.94 12.97 8.62
CA LYS A 148 10.84 13.89 8.30
C LYS A 148 10.32 13.54 6.92
N VAL A 149 9.11 12.98 6.86
CA VAL A 149 8.34 12.96 5.60
C VAL A 149 8.00 14.42 5.33
N ASP A 150 8.57 14.98 4.28
CA ASP A 150 8.27 16.36 3.89
C ASP A 150 6.84 16.39 3.34
N ASN A 151 5.87 16.68 4.22
CA ASN A 151 4.47 16.80 3.88
C ASN A 151 4.19 17.96 2.91
N SER A 152 5.18 18.81 2.58
CA SER A 152 5.01 19.83 1.53
C SER A 152 4.79 19.24 0.13
N VAL A 153 5.12 17.96 -0.09
CA VAL A 153 4.81 17.24 -1.34
C VAL A 153 3.39 16.62 -1.30
N LEU A 154 2.78 16.53 -0.12
CA LEU A 154 1.41 16.06 0.11
C LEU A 154 0.42 17.23 0.12
N GLU A 155 0.69 18.27 -0.67
CA GLU A 155 -0.38 19.20 -1.04
C GLU A 155 -1.50 18.38 -1.67
N ASP A 156 -2.70 18.48 -1.11
CA ASP A 156 -3.91 17.96 -1.76
C ASP A 156 -3.87 18.49 -3.20
N ASP A 157 -3.72 17.58 -4.16
CA ASP A 157 -3.78 17.93 -5.58
C ASP A 157 -5.23 18.33 -5.85
N THR A 158 -5.53 19.60 -5.56
CA THR A 158 -6.86 20.21 -5.69
C THR A 158 -7.28 20.35 -7.14
N LYS A 159 -6.36 20.00 -8.08
CA LYS A 159 -6.68 19.84 -9.48
C LYS A 159 -7.57 18.62 -9.64
N THR A 160 -8.81 18.87 -10.02
CA THR A 160 -9.76 17.83 -10.37
C THR A 160 -9.22 17.06 -11.56
N ASP A 161 -8.84 15.80 -11.34
CA ASP A 161 -8.37 14.94 -12.42
C ASP A 161 -9.49 14.82 -13.48
N PRO A 162 -9.21 15.13 -14.75
CA PRO A 162 -10.21 15.06 -15.82
C PRO A 162 -10.81 13.65 -16.00
N ARG A 163 -10.17 12.61 -15.45
CA ARG A 163 -10.70 11.23 -15.44
C ARG A 163 -11.86 11.03 -14.47
N PHE A 164 -12.02 11.88 -13.46
CA PHE A 164 -12.90 11.65 -12.30
C PHE A 164 -13.96 12.75 -12.13
N THR A 165 -14.69 13.06 -13.21
CA THR A 165 -15.73 14.10 -13.22
C THR A 165 -17.16 13.57 -13.03
N ALA A 166 -17.35 12.26 -12.97
CA ALA A 166 -18.68 11.65 -12.82
C ALA A 166 -19.26 11.93 -11.42
N THR A 167 -20.58 12.16 -11.36
CA THR A 167 -21.28 12.31 -10.07
C THR A 167 -21.80 10.96 -9.56
N ALA A 168 -22.09 10.86 -8.27
CA ALA A 168 -22.70 9.67 -7.67
C ALA A 168 -24.04 9.29 -8.36
N GLU A 169 -24.80 10.28 -8.85
CA GLU A 169 -26.03 10.03 -9.59
C GLU A 169 -25.78 9.42 -10.97
N ASP A 170 -24.75 9.88 -11.68
CA ASP A 170 -24.37 9.34 -12.99
C ASP A 170 -23.89 7.89 -12.85
N LEU A 171 -23.13 7.60 -11.79
CA LEU A 171 -22.68 6.25 -11.47
C LEU A 171 -23.84 5.31 -11.13
N LYS A 172 -24.82 5.78 -10.35
CA LYS A 172 -26.06 5.02 -10.08
C LYS A 172 -26.84 4.72 -11.37
N LYS A 173 -26.97 5.69 -12.28
CA LYS A 173 -27.61 5.46 -13.60
C LYS A 173 -26.84 4.43 -14.43
N ALA A 174 -25.51 4.43 -14.33
CA ALA A 174 -24.64 3.45 -14.96
C ALA A 174 -24.59 2.10 -14.22
N LYS A 175 -25.31 1.93 -13.10
CA LYS A 175 -25.30 0.74 -12.23
C LYS A 175 -23.91 0.40 -11.69
N ILE A 176 -23.14 1.42 -11.33
CA ILE A 176 -21.82 1.30 -10.70
C ILE A 176 -22.00 1.60 -9.20
N ASP A 177 -21.90 0.55 -8.38
CA ASP A 177 -22.07 0.65 -6.92
C ASP A 177 -20.77 1.08 -6.21
N ASP A 178 -19.62 0.57 -6.68
CA ASP A 178 -18.29 0.92 -6.18
C ASP A 178 -17.43 1.41 -7.35
N PHE A 179 -17.14 2.71 -7.34
CA PHE A 179 -16.37 3.33 -8.41
C PHE A 179 -14.90 2.91 -8.41
N GLN A 180 -14.28 2.79 -7.24
CA GLN A 180 -12.88 2.38 -7.13
C GLN A 180 -12.70 0.95 -7.65
N LEU A 181 -13.61 0.05 -7.29
CA LEU A 181 -13.60 -1.33 -7.79
C LEU A 181 -13.85 -1.40 -9.30
N ASP A 182 -14.86 -0.70 -9.83
CA ASP A 182 -15.14 -0.67 -11.27
C ASP A 182 -13.93 -0.13 -12.07
N TYR A 183 -13.31 0.94 -11.58
CA TYR A 183 -12.12 1.52 -12.20
C TYR A 183 -10.92 0.55 -12.17
N ALA A 184 -10.71 -0.14 -11.03
CA ALA A 184 -9.68 -1.16 -10.91
C ALA A 184 -9.91 -2.30 -11.92
N LEU A 185 -11.12 -2.86 -11.98
CA LEU A 185 -11.46 -3.93 -12.92
C LEU A 185 -11.26 -3.52 -14.38
N LYS A 186 -11.67 -2.30 -14.75
CA LYS A 186 -11.41 -1.73 -16.07
C LYS A 186 -9.92 -1.62 -16.35
N THR A 187 -9.12 -1.27 -15.34
CA THR A 187 -7.67 -1.15 -15.48
C THR A 187 -6.99 -2.51 -15.60
N VAL A 188 -7.36 -3.51 -14.78
CA VAL A 188 -6.88 -4.90 -14.93
C VAL A 188 -7.16 -5.41 -16.34
N ARG A 189 -8.38 -5.20 -16.87
CA ARG A 189 -8.75 -5.63 -18.23
C ARG A 189 -7.90 -4.96 -19.31
N ARG A 190 -7.58 -3.67 -19.15
CA ARG A 190 -6.72 -2.94 -20.09
C ARG A 190 -5.28 -3.46 -20.07
N ILE A 191 -4.75 -3.73 -18.88
CA ILE A 191 -3.38 -4.23 -18.70
C ILE A 191 -3.27 -5.68 -19.19
N GLY A 192 -4.22 -6.54 -18.82
CA GLY A 192 -4.23 -7.95 -19.23
C GLY A 192 -4.53 -8.18 -20.71
N ALA A 193 -5.11 -7.20 -21.41
CA ALA A 193 -5.33 -7.25 -22.86
C ALA A 193 -4.09 -6.82 -23.67
N LEU A 194 -3.07 -6.25 -23.03
CA LEU A 194 -1.80 -5.95 -23.69
C LEU A 194 -0.98 -7.24 -23.81
N PRO A 195 -0.50 -7.62 -25.02
CA PRO A 195 0.43 -8.73 -25.12
C PRO A 195 1.67 -8.43 -24.27
N PRO A 196 2.28 -9.45 -23.62
CA PRO A 196 3.48 -9.24 -22.83
C PRO A 196 4.52 -8.54 -23.70
N ALA A 197 5.10 -7.47 -23.17
CA ALA A 197 6.08 -6.67 -23.89
C ALA A 197 7.19 -7.59 -24.40
N GLN A 198 7.29 -7.76 -25.72
CA GLN A 198 8.38 -8.51 -26.32
C GLN A 198 9.68 -7.84 -25.90
N THR A 199 10.45 -8.54 -25.08
CA THR A 199 11.82 -8.15 -24.72
C THR A 199 12.56 -8.00 -26.05
N ARG A 200 12.85 -6.76 -26.44
CA ARG A 200 13.72 -6.48 -27.59
C ARG A 200 15.09 -7.05 -27.26
N THR A 201 15.36 -8.27 -27.70
CA THR A 201 16.71 -8.80 -27.78
C THR A 201 17.46 -7.91 -28.75
N ALA A 202 18.33 -7.06 -28.22
CA ALA A 202 19.27 -6.30 -29.03
C ALA A 202 20.09 -7.32 -29.83
N SER A 203 19.85 -7.42 -31.14
CA SER A 203 20.70 -8.20 -32.02
C SER A 203 22.08 -7.54 -32.00
N ALA A 204 23.04 -8.20 -31.36
CA ALA A 204 24.44 -7.85 -31.47
C ALA A 204 24.83 -7.94 -32.95
N GLY A 205 24.99 -6.79 -33.59
CA GLY A 205 25.48 -6.69 -34.95
C GLY A 205 26.92 -7.18 -35.02
N LYS A 206 27.14 -8.22 -35.82
CA LYS A 206 28.47 -8.57 -36.33
C LYS A 206 29.07 -7.35 -37.07
N ARG A 207 30.24 -6.91 -36.63
CA ARG A 207 31.30 -6.37 -37.49
C ARG A 207 32.62 -6.94 -37.02
#